data_AF-A0A8H3ZL97-F1
#
_entry.id   AF-A0A8H3ZL97-F1
#
_cell.length_a   1.000
_cell.length_b   1.000
_cell.length_c   1.000
_cell.angle_alpha   90.00
_cell.angle_beta   90.00
_cell.angle_gamma   90.00
#
_symmetry.space_group_name_H-M   'P 1'
#
loop_
_entity.id
_entity.type
_entity.pdbx_description
1 polymer ?
#
loop_
_entity_poly.entity_id
_entity_poly.type
_entity_poly.pdbx_seq_one_letter_code
_entity_poly.pdbx_strand_id
1 'polypeptide(L)'
;MATRNGGFKLPTHPCTLATEINCALQRLQQPQGPYVHPRTISFKDGQGKAFWDNLPDRADRDLVGNFTRISHRDRQCWIGFFSVPEKNWVGSGNEWDKFLWHCFAAMVVLDETKGKHLFIYDNDTKYGTTADLRVKTVLWGLQKSLWEELRKRSGSVTVWYSTDTRHRGTNKCLQHALRQAQKWSLEPDRKLSTSEEKPDSRTIGYVQLDA
;
A
#
# COMPACT_ATOMS: atom_id res chain seq x y z
N MET A 1 7.28 33.57 -5.44
CA MET A 1 7.90 32.39 -4.81
C MET A 1 8.04 31.30 -5.86
N ALA A 2 9.25 31.09 -6.39
CA ALA A 2 9.50 30.08 -7.41
C ALA A 2 9.59 28.69 -6.76
N THR A 3 8.67 27.79 -7.09
CA THR A 3 8.79 26.37 -6.76
C THR A 3 9.92 25.78 -7.60
N ARG A 4 11.05 25.44 -6.97
CA ARG A 4 12.10 24.64 -7.60
C ARG A 4 11.54 23.24 -7.91
N ASN A 5 10.96 23.08 -9.09
CA ASN A 5 10.66 21.78 -9.70
C ASN A 5 11.96 21.14 -10.20
N GLY A 6 12.88 20.85 -9.28
CA GLY A 6 13.88 19.82 -9.54
C GLY A 6 13.13 18.50 -9.56
N GLY A 7 12.72 18.05 -10.76
CA GLY A 7 11.83 16.91 -10.95
C GLY A 7 12.29 15.71 -10.15
N PHE A 8 11.63 15.46 -9.01
CA PHE A 8 11.94 14.33 -8.17
C PHE A 8 11.56 13.05 -8.92
N LYS A 9 12.56 12.22 -9.24
CA LYS A 9 12.35 10.96 -9.94
C LYS A 9 12.09 9.86 -8.91
N LEU A 10 10.97 9.17 -9.06
CA LEU A 10 10.66 7.99 -8.26
C LEU A 10 11.67 6.86 -8.55
N PRO A 11 12.09 6.10 -7.52
CA PRO A 11 12.85 4.88 -7.71
C PRO A 11 12.17 3.91 -8.68
N THR A 12 12.98 3.26 -9.52
CA THR A 12 12.50 2.32 -10.54
C THR A 12 13.20 0.96 -10.51
N HIS A 13 14.28 0.82 -9.73
CA HIS A 13 15.06 -0.41 -9.68
C HIS A 13 14.48 -1.36 -8.63
N PRO A 14 14.13 -2.62 -8.98
CA PRO A 14 13.53 -3.56 -8.02
C PRO A 14 14.35 -3.78 -6.74
N CYS A 15 15.68 -3.63 -6.81
CA CYS A 15 16.60 -3.77 -5.68
C CYS A 15 16.84 -2.48 -4.89
N THR A 16 16.05 -1.41 -5.12
CA THR A 16 16.14 -0.16 -4.36
C THR A 16 15.94 -0.44 -2.86
N LEU A 17 16.87 0.05 -2.04
CA LEU A 17 16.80 -0.07 -0.59
C LEU A 17 15.65 0.78 -0.01
N ALA A 18 15.10 0.33 1.12
CA ALA A 18 14.03 1.01 1.84
C ALA A 18 14.41 2.45 2.19
N THR A 19 15.67 2.76 2.49
CA THR A 19 16.12 4.14 2.75
C THR A 19 15.80 5.09 1.58
N GLU A 20 16.04 4.66 0.34
CA GLU A 20 15.74 5.46 -0.86
C GLU A 20 14.24 5.54 -1.14
N ILE A 21 13.50 4.45 -0.92
CA ILE A 21 12.03 4.45 -1.01
C ILE A 21 11.42 5.39 0.02
N ASN A 22 11.93 5.38 1.26
CA ASN A 22 11.47 6.24 2.35
C ASN A 22 11.69 7.73 2.01
N CYS A 23 12.83 8.07 1.42
CA CYS A 23 13.07 9.42 0.89
C CYS A 23 12.02 9.83 -0.15
N ALA A 24 11.57 8.89 -1.00
CA ALA A 24 10.49 9.15 -1.94
C ALA A 24 9.16 9.39 -1.23
N LEU A 25 8.76 8.51 -0.32
CA LEU A 25 7.49 8.60 0.42
C LEU A 25 7.39 9.90 1.22
N GLN A 26 8.47 10.34 1.85
CA GLN A 26 8.52 11.61 2.57
C GLN A 26 8.27 12.81 1.64
N ARG A 27 8.78 12.78 0.41
CA ARG A 27 8.54 13.84 -0.59
C ARG A 27 7.11 13.83 -1.16
N LEU A 28 6.38 12.73 -1.03
CA LEU A 28 4.98 12.66 -1.44
C LEU A 28 4.06 13.36 -0.44
N GLN A 29 4.51 13.63 0.79
CA GLN A 29 3.67 14.29 1.79
C GLN A 29 3.27 15.71 1.35
N GLN A 30 1.96 15.94 1.26
CA GLN A 30 1.40 17.26 0.97
C GLN A 30 0.81 17.90 2.26
N PRO A 31 0.85 19.23 2.40
CA PRO A 31 0.26 19.93 3.57
C PRO A 31 -1.25 19.72 3.73
N GLN A 32 -1.98 19.57 2.63
CA GLN A 32 -3.45 19.40 2.63
C GLN A 32 -3.92 18.06 2.05
N GLY A 33 -2.98 17.20 1.64
CA GLY A 33 -3.28 15.89 1.08
C GLY A 33 -3.35 14.79 2.14
N PRO A 34 -3.61 13.54 1.71
CA PRO A 34 -3.56 12.36 2.57
C PRO A 34 -2.27 12.27 3.37
N TYR A 35 -2.36 11.58 4.51
CA TYR A 35 -1.16 11.14 5.22
C TYR A 35 -0.40 10.13 4.34
N VAL A 36 0.88 10.37 4.08
CA VAL A 36 1.75 9.35 3.46
C VAL A 36 2.65 8.78 4.54
N HIS A 37 2.56 7.47 4.77
CA HIS A 37 3.42 6.81 5.73
C HIS A 37 4.88 6.91 5.25
N PRO A 38 5.81 7.46 6.05
CA PRO A 38 7.14 7.84 5.58
C PRO A 38 8.09 6.64 5.42
N ARG A 39 7.65 5.43 5.76
CA ARG A 39 8.47 4.23 5.76
C ARG A 39 7.82 3.12 4.96
N THR A 40 8.65 2.37 4.26
CA THR A 40 8.24 1.16 3.54
C THR A 40 7.78 0.10 4.52
N ILE A 41 6.60 -0.47 4.33
CA ILE A 41 6.03 -1.51 5.20
C ILE A 41 6.39 -2.87 4.62
N SER A 42 7.07 -3.70 5.41
CA SER A 42 7.58 -5.00 4.94
C SER A 42 7.30 -6.16 5.88
N PHE A 43 6.78 -5.89 7.07
CA PHE A 43 6.58 -6.95 8.07
C PHE A 43 5.19 -6.89 8.68
N LYS A 44 4.63 -8.07 8.95
CA LYS A 44 3.37 -8.20 9.67
C LYS A 44 3.51 -7.71 11.11
N ASP A 45 4.55 -8.18 11.79
CA ASP A 45 4.80 -7.94 13.21
C ASP A 45 6.32 -7.92 13.52
N GLY A 46 6.64 -7.61 14.78
CA GLY A 46 8.03 -7.50 15.25
C GLY A 46 8.78 -8.84 15.23
N GLN A 47 8.09 -9.96 15.43
CA GLN A 47 8.70 -11.29 15.35
C GLN A 47 9.11 -11.61 13.91
N GLY A 48 8.21 -11.36 12.95
CA GLY A 48 8.49 -11.43 11.53
C GLY A 48 9.66 -10.55 11.13
N LYS A 49 9.77 -9.33 11.65
CA LYS A 49 10.94 -8.46 11.42
C LYS A 49 12.23 -9.01 12.04
N ALA A 50 12.16 -9.63 13.22
CA ALA A 50 13.34 -10.15 13.91
C ALA A 50 14.01 -11.30 13.13
N PHE A 51 13.23 -12.14 12.44
CA PHE A 51 13.73 -13.23 11.60
C PHE A 51 14.49 -12.81 10.34
N TRP A 52 14.53 -11.50 10.03
CA TRP A 52 15.20 -10.94 8.86
C TRP A 52 16.47 -10.19 9.24
N ASP A 53 17.20 -10.67 10.24
CA ASP A 53 18.41 -10.04 10.79
C ASP A 53 19.47 -9.68 9.74
N ASN A 54 19.56 -10.46 8.66
CA ASN A 54 20.52 -10.26 7.57
C ASN A 54 20.06 -9.30 6.46
N LEU A 55 18.85 -8.73 6.55
CA LEU A 55 18.36 -7.76 5.58
C LEU A 55 19.00 -6.38 5.84
N PRO A 56 19.79 -5.80 4.90
CA PRO A 56 20.62 -4.61 5.15
C PRO A 56 19.85 -3.37 5.59
N ASP A 57 18.63 -3.19 5.07
CA ASP A 57 17.76 -2.04 5.31
C ASP A 57 16.59 -2.38 6.25
N ARG A 58 16.68 -3.49 7.00
CA ARG A 58 15.66 -3.92 7.96
C ARG A 58 15.27 -2.82 8.95
N ALA A 59 16.26 -2.06 9.41
CA ALA A 59 16.07 -0.98 10.36
C ALA A 59 15.18 0.15 9.81
N ASP A 60 15.11 0.31 8.49
CA ASP A 60 14.36 1.36 7.77
C ASP A 60 12.96 0.93 7.35
N ARG A 61 12.66 -0.37 7.39
CA ARG A 61 11.34 -0.94 7.09
C ARG A 61 10.41 -1.00 8.30
N ASP A 62 9.11 -0.87 8.08
CA ASP A 62 8.09 -0.78 9.14
C ASP A 62 7.12 -1.97 9.17
N LEU A 63 6.31 -2.02 10.24
CA LEU A 63 5.30 -3.03 10.52
C LEU A 63 3.91 -2.58 10.07
N VAL A 64 3.06 -3.53 9.67
CA VAL A 64 1.61 -3.28 9.42
C VAL A 64 0.94 -2.62 10.63
N GLY A 65 1.27 -3.09 11.83
CA GLY A 65 0.74 -2.55 13.07
C GLY A 65 1.13 -1.07 13.28
N ASN A 66 2.32 -0.65 12.87
CA ASN A 66 2.76 0.74 13.04
C ASN A 66 2.00 1.66 12.07
N PHE A 67 1.84 1.25 10.82
CA PHE A 67 1.01 1.97 9.84
C PHE A 67 -0.44 2.16 10.33
N THR A 68 -1.05 1.15 10.93
CA THR A 68 -2.47 1.19 11.35
C THR A 68 -2.71 1.84 12.72
N ARG A 69 -1.66 2.05 13.52
CA ARG A 69 -1.75 2.62 14.88
C ARG A 69 -1.44 4.11 14.97
N ILE A 70 -0.70 4.65 14.01
CA ILE A 70 -0.27 6.05 14.06
C ILE A 70 -1.50 6.96 14.15
N SER A 71 -1.44 7.95 15.06
CA SER A 71 -2.41 9.03 15.04
C SER A 71 -2.22 9.81 13.74
N HIS A 72 -3.15 9.64 12.81
CA HIS A 72 -3.04 10.20 11.46
C HIS A 72 -3.36 11.70 11.42
N ARG A 73 -3.13 12.47 12.50
CA ARG A 73 -3.23 13.94 12.55
C ARG A 73 -4.51 14.50 11.92
N ASP A 74 -5.66 13.92 12.28
CA ASP A 74 -6.99 14.30 11.76
C ASP A 74 -7.19 14.09 10.25
N ARG A 75 -6.27 13.37 9.58
CA ARG A 75 -6.38 13.02 8.16
C ARG A 75 -7.46 11.99 7.92
N GLN A 76 -8.19 12.18 6.82
CA GLN A 76 -9.27 11.29 6.39
C GLN A 76 -8.76 10.13 5.52
N CYS A 77 -7.58 10.30 4.91
CA CYS A 77 -6.95 9.36 4.00
C CYS A 77 -5.50 9.06 4.40
N TRP A 78 -5.09 7.80 4.33
CA TRP A 78 -3.74 7.37 4.69
C TRP A 78 -3.19 6.43 3.61
N ILE A 79 -1.97 6.68 3.17
CA ILE A 79 -1.30 5.93 2.11
C ILE A 79 -0.13 5.17 2.72
N GLY A 80 -0.09 3.87 2.47
CA GLY A 80 1.01 2.98 2.83
C GLY A 80 1.64 2.39 1.57
N PHE A 81 2.96 2.34 1.54
CA PHE A 81 3.71 1.63 0.52
C PHE A 81 4.29 0.35 1.10
N PHE A 82 4.06 -0.76 0.41
CA PHE A 82 4.43 -2.09 0.86
C PHE A 82 5.43 -2.70 -0.09
N SER A 83 6.49 -3.26 0.48
CA SER A 83 7.53 -3.99 -0.25
C SER A 83 7.73 -5.31 0.48
N VAL A 84 7.45 -6.40 -0.20
CA VAL A 84 7.51 -7.76 0.35
C VAL A 84 8.27 -8.67 -0.58
N PRO A 85 8.96 -9.67 -0.06
CA PRO A 85 9.62 -10.67 -0.89
C PRO A 85 8.54 -11.58 -1.53
N GLU A 86 8.69 -11.95 -2.82
CA GLU A 86 7.62 -12.62 -3.61
C GLU A 86 7.19 -14.01 -3.12
N LYS A 87 8.02 -14.73 -2.37
CA LYS A 87 7.73 -16.08 -1.86
C LYS A 87 7.74 -16.11 -0.32
N ASN A 88 7.20 -17.19 0.25
CA ASN A 88 7.33 -17.49 1.69
C ASN A 88 8.61 -18.32 1.92
N TRP A 89 9.37 -17.97 2.96
CA TRP A 89 10.76 -18.42 3.19
C TRP A 89 10.93 -19.42 4.34
N VAL A 90 9.85 -19.97 4.87
CA VAL A 90 9.96 -20.88 6.01
C VAL A 90 10.77 -22.11 5.57
N GLY A 91 12.04 -22.18 6.00
CA GLY A 91 12.94 -23.32 5.76
C GLY A 91 13.98 -23.16 4.64
N SER A 92 14.06 -22.04 3.92
CA SER A 92 14.95 -21.91 2.74
C SER A 92 16.32 -21.25 2.99
N GLY A 93 16.63 -20.84 4.21
CA GLY A 93 17.88 -20.11 4.49
C GLY A 93 17.87 -18.66 3.96
N ASN A 94 18.92 -17.90 4.29
CA ASN A 94 19.07 -16.44 4.12
C ASN A 94 19.14 -15.92 2.66
N GLU A 95 18.54 -16.61 1.69
CA GLU A 95 18.66 -16.32 0.25
C GLU A 95 17.76 -15.17 -0.25
N TRP A 96 17.37 -14.23 0.61
CA TRP A 96 16.43 -13.14 0.26
C TRP A 96 16.91 -12.23 -0.88
N ASP A 97 18.22 -12.20 -1.13
CA ASP A 97 18.89 -11.47 -2.21
C ASP A 97 18.67 -12.12 -3.59
N LYS A 98 18.26 -13.39 -3.63
CA LYS A 98 17.99 -14.14 -4.86
C LYS A 98 16.56 -14.00 -5.37
N PHE A 99 15.68 -13.30 -4.63
CA PHE A 99 14.26 -13.25 -4.94
C PHE A 99 13.79 -11.83 -5.22
N LEU A 100 12.86 -11.73 -6.18
CA LEU A 100 12.25 -10.47 -6.54
C LEU A 100 11.38 -9.97 -5.39
N TRP A 101 11.49 -8.68 -5.11
CA TRP A 101 10.61 -7.98 -4.18
C TRP A 101 9.37 -7.54 -4.93
N HIS A 102 8.22 -7.96 -4.44
CA HIS A 102 6.92 -7.46 -4.86
C HIS A 102 6.57 -6.18 -4.13
N CYS A 103 5.98 -5.22 -4.84
CA CYS A 103 5.56 -3.96 -4.26
C CYS A 103 4.09 -3.68 -4.60
N PHE A 104 3.36 -3.18 -3.60
CA PHE A 104 1.98 -2.72 -3.77
C PHE A 104 1.76 -1.44 -2.94
N ALA A 105 0.74 -0.67 -3.31
CA ALA A 105 0.33 0.51 -2.56
C ALA A 105 -1.06 0.27 -1.97
N ALA A 106 -1.29 0.79 -0.76
CA ALA A 106 -2.59 0.78 -0.13
C ALA A 106 -3.00 2.20 0.27
N MET A 107 -4.29 2.49 0.11
CA MET A 107 -4.90 3.71 0.65
C MET A 107 -6.07 3.33 1.54
N VAL A 108 -6.08 3.87 2.75
CA VAL A 108 -7.19 3.76 3.68
C VAL A 108 -7.94 5.08 3.67
N VAL A 109 -9.26 5.03 3.50
CA VAL A 109 -10.13 6.21 3.51
C VAL A 109 -11.22 6.00 4.55
N LEU A 110 -11.48 7.02 5.37
CA LEU A 110 -12.60 6.99 6.30
C LEU A 110 -13.94 7.04 5.56
N ASP A 111 -14.89 6.23 6.02
CA ASP A 111 -16.29 6.26 5.56
C ASP A 111 -17.02 7.49 6.15
N GLU A 112 -17.99 8.04 5.41
CA GLU A 112 -18.83 9.16 5.87
C GLU A 112 -19.62 8.82 7.14
N THR A 113 -20.14 7.60 7.20
CA THR A 113 -20.98 7.09 8.28
C THR A 113 -20.19 6.32 9.32
N LYS A 114 -19.51 5.22 8.93
CA LYS A 114 -18.76 4.34 9.83
C LYS A 114 -17.87 3.37 9.06
N GLY A 115 -16.68 3.11 9.61
CA GLY A 115 -15.77 2.12 9.07
C GLY A 115 -14.71 2.75 8.17
N LYS A 116 -14.10 1.91 7.33
CA LYS A 116 -12.98 2.31 6.47
C LYS A 116 -13.11 1.64 5.11
N HIS A 117 -12.64 2.31 4.08
CA HIS A 117 -12.37 1.73 2.78
C HIS A 117 -10.88 1.47 2.63
N LEU A 118 -10.51 0.26 2.23
CA LEU A 118 -9.15 -0.14 1.92
C LEU A 118 -9.00 -0.34 0.42
N PHE A 119 -8.30 0.57 -0.24
CA PHE A 119 -7.90 0.44 -1.64
C PHE A 119 -6.55 -0.27 -1.73
N ILE A 120 -6.47 -1.34 -2.50
CA ILE A 120 -5.24 -2.07 -2.79
C ILE A 120 -4.92 -1.93 -4.28
N TYR A 121 -3.80 -1.27 -4.57
CA TYR A 121 -3.19 -1.28 -5.89
C TYR A 121 -2.03 -2.26 -5.90
N ASP A 122 -2.25 -3.38 -6.58
CA ASP A 122 -1.23 -4.38 -6.85
C ASP A 122 -0.96 -4.37 -8.35
N ASN A 123 0.30 -4.20 -8.77
CA ASN A 123 0.67 -4.21 -10.18
C ASN A 123 0.47 -5.59 -10.82
N ASP A 124 0.50 -6.65 -10.00
CA ASP A 124 0.39 -8.04 -10.42
C ASP A 124 -0.95 -8.61 -9.94
N THR A 125 -2.03 -7.89 -10.27
CA THR A 125 -3.41 -8.26 -9.94
C THR A 125 -3.72 -9.71 -10.32
N LYS A 126 -4.49 -10.39 -9.47
CA LYS A 126 -4.98 -11.75 -9.78
C LYS A 126 -5.92 -11.67 -10.98
N TYR A 127 -5.65 -12.50 -11.98
CA TYR A 127 -6.49 -12.60 -13.17
C TYR A 127 -7.93 -12.99 -12.80
N GLY A 128 -8.91 -12.38 -13.47
CA GLY A 128 -10.32 -12.66 -13.23
C GLY A 128 -10.84 -12.15 -11.88
N THR A 129 -10.19 -11.16 -11.26
CA THR A 129 -10.72 -10.56 -10.04
C THR A 129 -12.01 -9.79 -10.34
N THR A 130 -13.12 -10.28 -9.81
CA THR A 130 -14.46 -9.73 -9.96
C THR A 130 -15.05 -9.39 -8.58
N ALA A 131 -16.16 -8.65 -8.56
CA ALA A 131 -16.76 -8.14 -7.32
C ALA A 131 -17.37 -9.25 -6.42
N ASP A 132 -17.72 -10.40 -7.00
CA ASP A 132 -18.24 -11.58 -6.29
C ASP A 132 -17.16 -12.37 -5.54
N LEU A 133 -15.88 -12.07 -5.78
CA LEU A 133 -14.79 -12.75 -5.08
C LEU A 133 -14.65 -12.22 -3.65
N ARG A 134 -14.50 -13.18 -2.72
CA ARG A 134 -14.25 -12.89 -1.31
C ARG A 134 -12.87 -12.28 -1.08
N VAL A 135 -12.78 -11.33 -0.16
CA VAL A 135 -11.52 -10.69 0.27
C VAL A 135 -10.45 -11.72 0.62
N LYS A 136 -10.81 -12.77 1.35
CA LYS A 136 -9.87 -13.84 1.75
C LYS A 136 -9.33 -14.68 0.58
N THR A 137 -10.03 -14.69 -0.55
CA THR A 137 -9.62 -15.39 -1.78
C THR A 137 -8.65 -14.53 -2.59
N VAL A 138 -8.88 -13.22 -2.61
CA VAL A 138 -8.07 -12.28 -3.40
C VAL A 138 -6.82 -11.83 -2.64
N LEU A 139 -6.95 -11.31 -1.43
CA LEU A 139 -5.82 -10.79 -0.66
C LEU A 139 -4.93 -11.89 -0.10
N TRP A 140 -3.62 -11.66 -0.11
CA TRP A 140 -2.62 -12.59 0.39
C TRP A 140 -1.50 -11.84 1.15
N GLY A 141 -0.64 -12.59 1.87
CA GLY A 141 0.54 -12.04 2.54
C GLY A 141 0.25 -10.80 3.40
N LEU A 142 0.97 -9.70 3.14
CA LEU A 142 0.77 -8.44 3.87
C LEU A 142 -0.52 -7.70 3.50
N GLN A 143 -1.09 -7.90 2.31
CA GLN A 143 -2.39 -7.30 1.97
C GLN A 143 -3.48 -7.84 2.90
N LYS A 144 -3.50 -9.16 3.10
CA LYS A 144 -4.39 -9.83 4.04
C LYS A 144 -4.11 -9.38 5.48
N SER A 145 -2.83 -9.32 5.87
CA SER A 145 -2.44 -8.87 7.21
C SER A 145 -2.90 -7.43 7.49
N LEU A 146 -2.81 -6.53 6.51
CA LEU A 146 -3.29 -5.15 6.60
C LEU A 146 -4.81 -5.10 6.79
N TRP A 147 -5.55 -5.85 5.97
CA TRP A 147 -7.00 -5.91 6.08
C TRP A 147 -7.46 -6.46 7.43
N GLU A 148 -6.85 -7.55 7.93
CA GLU A 148 -7.16 -8.12 9.24
C GLU A 148 -6.87 -7.14 10.38
N GLU A 149 -5.73 -6.43 10.34
CA GLU A 149 -5.37 -5.45 11.35
C GLU A 149 -6.32 -4.24 11.33
N LEU A 150 -6.75 -3.79 10.14
CA LEU A 150 -7.77 -2.73 10.02
C LEU A 150 -9.12 -3.20 10.56
N ARG A 151 -9.61 -4.40 10.18
CA ARG A 151 -10.87 -4.96 10.68
C ARG A 151 -10.87 -5.10 12.20
N LYS A 152 -9.78 -5.59 12.78
CA LYS A 152 -9.63 -5.70 14.24
C LYS A 152 -9.80 -4.36 14.95
N ARG A 153 -9.44 -3.26 14.29
CA ARG A 153 -9.45 -1.90 14.87
C ARG A 153 -10.73 -1.12 14.59
N SER A 154 -11.28 -1.19 13.38
CA SER A 154 -12.45 -0.40 12.97
C SER A 154 -13.74 -1.20 12.88
N GLY A 155 -13.68 -2.52 13.02
CA GLY A 155 -14.81 -3.43 12.83
C GLY A 155 -15.12 -3.66 11.35
N SER A 156 -15.68 -2.64 10.69
CA SER A 156 -16.04 -2.69 9.26
C SER A 156 -14.91 -2.14 8.38
N VAL A 157 -14.56 -2.90 7.33
CA VAL A 157 -13.62 -2.50 6.29
C VAL A 157 -14.12 -3.01 4.94
N THR A 158 -14.46 -2.08 4.04
CA THR A 158 -14.78 -2.36 2.65
C THR A 158 -13.50 -2.39 1.83
N VAL A 159 -13.28 -3.42 1.02
CA VAL A 159 -12.05 -3.57 0.24
C VAL A 159 -12.31 -3.27 -1.22
N TRP A 160 -11.53 -2.34 -1.78
CA TRP A 160 -11.47 -2.01 -3.19
C TRP A 160 -10.16 -2.55 -3.75
N TYR A 161 -10.23 -3.44 -4.74
CA TYR A 161 -9.06 -4.07 -5.35
C TYR A 161 -8.91 -3.60 -6.79
N SER A 162 -7.70 -3.19 -7.18
CA SER A 162 -7.44 -2.72 -8.54
C SER A 162 -7.62 -3.86 -9.55
N THR A 163 -8.23 -3.56 -10.69
CA THR A 163 -8.37 -4.49 -11.82
C THR A 163 -7.46 -4.15 -13.00
N ASP A 164 -6.55 -3.18 -12.84
CA ASP A 164 -5.63 -2.78 -13.89
C ASP A 164 -4.58 -3.88 -14.13
N THR A 165 -4.67 -4.58 -15.25
CA THR A 165 -3.74 -5.65 -15.64
C THR A 165 -2.68 -5.19 -16.63
N ARG A 166 -2.66 -3.91 -17.04
CA ARG A 166 -1.80 -3.41 -18.14
C ARG A 166 -0.31 -3.51 -17.86
N HIS A 167 0.07 -3.65 -16.59
CA HIS A 167 1.46 -3.64 -16.13
C HIS A 167 1.89 -4.94 -15.46
N ARG A 168 1.03 -5.97 -15.50
CA ARG A 168 1.30 -7.28 -14.92
C ARG A 168 2.50 -7.95 -15.60
N GLY A 169 3.34 -8.60 -14.80
CA GLY A 169 4.50 -9.35 -15.29
C GLY A 169 5.61 -8.49 -15.90
N THR A 170 5.56 -7.17 -15.73
CA THR A 170 6.59 -6.25 -16.26
C THR A 170 7.83 -6.16 -15.37
N ASN A 171 7.80 -6.78 -14.19
CA ASN A 171 8.82 -6.66 -13.15
C ASN A 171 9.10 -5.19 -12.74
N LYS A 172 8.07 -4.34 -12.82
CA LYS A 172 8.12 -2.91 -12.47
C LYS A 172 7.18 -2.55 -11.32
N CYS A 173 6.81 -3.51 -10.48
CA CYS A 173 5.88 -3.34 -9.37
C CYS A 173 6.28 -2.16 -8.45
N LEU A 174 7.57 -1.97 -8.14
CA LEU A 174 8.08 -0.81 -7.39
C LEU A 174 7.67 0.52 -8.04
N GLN A 175 7.99 0.69 -9.32
CA GLN A 175 7.71 1.93 -10.05
C GLN A 175 6.21 2.23 -10.09
N HIS A 176 5.39 1.21 -10.40
CA HIS A 176 3.95 1.37 -10.54
C HIS A 176 3.28 1.64 -9.19
N ALA A 177 3.65 0.91 -8.14
CA ALA A 177 3.12 1.15 -6.80
C ALA A 177 3.51 2.54 -6.26
N LEU A 178 4.73 3.01 -6.47
CA LEU A 178 5.14 4.37 -6.09
C LEU A 178 4.41 5.45 -6.89
N ARG A 179 4.20 5.24 -8.20
CA ARG A 179 3.38 6.15 -9.02
C ARG A 179 1.94 6.22 -8.53
N GLN A 180 1.38 5.09 -8.11
CA GLN A 180 0.03 5.08 -7.54
C GLN A 180 -0.01 5.80 -6.19
N ALA A 181 0.97 5.60 -5.32
CA ALA A 181 1.10 6.35 -4.06
C ALA A 181 1.25 7.86 -4.32
N GLN A 182 2.03 8.26 -5.32
CA GLN A 182 2.17 9.65 -5.75
C GLN A 182 0.84 10.21 -6.25
N LYS A 183 0.13 9.49 -7.11
CA LYS A 183 -1.20 9.88 -7.60
C LYS A 183 -2.14 10.13 -6.42
N TRP A 184 -2.24 9.17 -5.49
CA TRP A 184 -3.10 9.32 -4.31
C TRP A 184 -2.66 10.46 -3.39
N SER A 185 -1.37 10.75 -3.26
CA SER A 185 -0.90 11.87 -2.42
C SER A 185 -1.33 13.24 -2.92
N LEU A 186 -1.71 13.34 -4.20
CA LEU A 186 -2.19 14.57 -4.83
C LEU A 186 -3.73 14.68 -4.78
N GLU A 187 -4.43 13.62 -4.35
CA GLU A 187 -5.88 13.66 -4.16
C GLU A 187 -6.24 14.51 -2.93
N PRO A 188 -7.46 15.07 -2.85
CA PRO A 188 -7.93 15.73 -1.65
C PRO A 188 -8.05 14.77 -0.45
N ASP A 189 -7.65 15.25 0.73
CA ASP A 189 -7.86 14.50 1.98
C ASP A 189 -9.31 14.59 2.46
N ARG A 190 -10.16 13.68 1.96
CA ARG A 190 -11.58 13.65 2.28
C ARG A 190 -12.09 12.21 2.44
N LYS A 191 -13.16 12.06 3.22
CA LYS A 191 -13.89 10.80 3.35
C LYS A 191 -14.37 10.29 1.98
N LEU A 192 -14.66 9.01 1.89
CA LEU A 192 -15.23 8.44 0.66
C LEU A 192 -16.73 8.73 0.66
N SER A 193 -17.21 9.40 -0.38
CA SER A 193 -18.65 9.52 -0.61
C SER A 193 -19.11 8.34 -1.45
N THR A 194 -20.09 7.60 -0.93
CA THR A 194 -20.72 6.48 -1.65
C THR A 194 -22.02 6.89 -2.32
N SER A 195 -22.31 8.19 -2.44
CA SER A 195 -23.49 8.67 -3.16
C SER A 195 -23.45 8.22 -4.62
N GLU A 196 -24.54 7.58 -5.07
CA GLU A 196 -24.68 7.10 -6.45
C GLU A 196 -24.67 8.24 -7.48
N GLU A 197 -24.99 9.47 -7.06
CA GLU A 197 -25.09 10.63 -7.95
C GLU A 197 -23.72 11.10 -8.47
N LYS A 198 -22.64 10.80 -7.75
CA LYS A 198 -21.27 11.15 -8.18
C LYS A 198 -20.24 10.17 -7.61
N PRO A 199 -19.93 9.07 -8.35
CA PRO A 199 -18.96 8.09 -7.87
C PRO A 199 -17.61 8.76 -7.62
N ASP A 200 -16.99 8.43 -6.49
CA ASP A 200 -15.69 8.97 -6.12
C ASP A 200 -14.62 8.53 -7.14
N SER A 201 -13.80 9.47 -7.62
CA SER A 201 -12.76 9.18 -8.62
C SER A 201 -11.77 8.10 -8.17
N ARG A 202 -11.63 7.88 -6.86
CA ARG A 202 -10.76 6.84 -6.29
C ARG A 202 -11.27 5.42 -6.55
N THR A 203 -12.55 5.22 -6.86
CA THR A 203 -13.13 3.90 -7.16
C THR A 203 -12.99 3.49 -8.62
N ILE A 204 -12.63 4.43 -9.51
CA ILE A 204 -12.42 4.16 -10.94
C ILE A 204 -11.26 3.18 -11.12
N GLY A 205 -11.52 2.04 -11.78
CA GLY A 205 -10.52 0.99 -12.01
C GLY A 205 -10.33 0.04 -10.81
N TYR A 206 -11.28 0.06 -9.87
CA TYR A 206 -11.34 -0.85 -8.74
C TYR A 206 -12.66 -1.62 -8.73
N VAL A 207 -12.63 -2.83 -8.16
CA VAL A 207 -13.83 -3.59 -7.82
C VAL A 207 -13.93 -3.68 -6.30
N GLN A 208 -15.14 -3.56 -5.78
CA GLN A 208 -15.42 -3.85 -4.38
C GLN A 208 -15.50 -5.37 -4.19
N LEU A 209 -14.73 -5.91 -3.26
CA LEU A 209 -14.73 -7.34 -2.94
C LEU A 209 -15.77 -7.68 -1.86
N ASP A 210 -16.26 -8.92 -1.88
CA ASP A 210 -17.16 -9.47 -0.85
C ASP A 210 -16.41 -9.77 0.46
N ALA A 211 -17.00 -9.41 1.61
CA ALA A 211 -16.31 -9.28 2.91
C ALA A 211 -15.97 -10.59 3.64
#